data_AF-A0A7C5I4P3-F1
#
_entry.id   AF-A0A7C5I4P3-F1
#
_cell.length_a   1.000
_cell.length_b   1.000
_cell.length_c   1.000
_cell.angle_alpha   90.00
_cell.angle_beta   90.00
_cell.angle_gamma   90.00
#
_symmetry.space_group_name_H-M   'P 1'
#
loop_
_entity.id
_entity.type
_entity.pdbx_description
1 polymer ?
#
loop_
_entity_poly.entity_id
_entity_poly.type
_entity_poly.pdbx_seq_one_letter_code
_entity_poly.pdbx_strand_id
1 'polypeptide(L)'
;MMKISDFRSDTVTKPTKEMYEAMVKAPVGDDVLGDDPTTKELEKLAADMTDFEACLFVPSGTMGNAIAVRVWAEEGTEVIVEEMSHLYNSETAHLAVISRVMPRPVKSNRGMIDPEDLRKSIRFQTEHRARTSLVCLENTHNYWGGKALPPEYLEEVSKVAKEHNLPVHLDGARIFNAAIFLKRDVKEFTKHVDSLMFCLSKGLSCPVGSMLCGSKDFIEKARRVRKMLGGGMRQVGVLAA
;
A
#
# COMPACT_ATOMS: atom_id res chain seq x y z
N MET A 1 -5.83 25.84 24.39
CA MET A 1 -6.56 24.66 23.85
C MET A 1 -6.60 23.58 24.93
N MET A 2 -7.75 22.93 25.14
CA MET A 2 -7.83 21.76 26.02
C MET A 2 -6.95 20.63 25.46
N LYS A 3 -6.16 20.00 26.33
CA LYS A 3 -5.37 18.81 25.99
C LYS A 3 -6.32 17.62 26.00
N ILE A 4 -6.73 17.17 24.82
CA ILE A 4 -7.66 16.03 24.65
C ILE A 4 -6.83 14.79 24.35
N SER A 5 -7.09 13.70 25.09
CA SER A 5 -6.59 12.37 24.73
C SER A 5 -7.47 11.80 23.63
N ASP A 6 -6.97 11.75 22.39
CA ASP A 6 -7.71 11.30 21.22
C ASP A 6 -7.30 9.87 20.81
N PHE A 7 -8.17 8.90 21.08
CA PHE A 7 -7.93 7.48 20.80
C PHE A 7 -8.75 6.96 19.60
N ARG A 8 -9.31 7.86 18.78
CA ARG A 8 -10.15 7.45 17.63
C ARG A 8 -9.34 6.70 16.56
N SER A 9 -8.11 7.15 16.30
CA SER A 9 -7.20 6.57 15.32
C SER A 9 -5.81 7.19 15.46
N ASP A 10 -4.77 6.48 15.06
CA ASP A 10 -3.42 7.00 14.86
C ASP A 10 -3.30 7.99 13.69
N THR A 11 -4.37 8.24 12.94
CA THR A 11 -4.44 9.33 11.94
C THR A 11 -4.60 10.72 12.56
N VAL A 12 -4.89 10.82 13.86
CA VAL A 12 -5.04 12.12 14.55
C VAL A 12 -3.70 12.69 15.04
N THR A 13 -2.59 12.01 14.73
CA THR A 13 -1.24 12.47 15.00
C THR A 13 -0.99 13.84 14.36
N LYS A 14 -0.10 14.62 14.95
CA LYS A 14 0.26 15.97 14.49
C LYS A 14 1.77 16.03 14.32
N PRO A 15 2.28 16.77 13.32
CA PRO A 15 3.72 16.92 13.13
C PRO A 15 4.39 17.43 14.42
N THR A 16 5.55 16.87 14.74
CA THR A 16 6.37 17.37 15.85
C THR A 16 7.01 18.71 15.49
N LYS A 17 7.66 19.36 16.46
CA LYS A 17 8.40 20.60 16.20
C LYS A 17 9.50 20.36 15.17
N GLU A 18 10.23 19.26 15.30
CA GLU A 18 11.32 18.87 14.40
C GLU A 18 10.80 18.61 12.99
N MET A 19 9.63 17.95 12.85
CA MET A 19 8.98 17.77 11.55
C MET A 19 8.61 19.11 10.92
N TYR A 20 7.97 20.03 11.66
CA TYR A 20 7.67 21.36 11.12
C TYR A 20 8.93 22.12 10.69
N GLU A 21 10.02 22.02 11.46
CA GLU A 21 11.29 22.65 11.09
C GLU A 21 11.90 22.04 9.82
N ALA A 22 11.78 20.72 9.62
CA ALA A 22 12.21 20.05 8.39
C ALA A 22 11.37 20.54 7.19
N MET A 23 10.04 20.55 7.32
CA MET A 23 9.12 21.01 6.28
C MET A 23 9.39 22.45 5.84
N VAL A 24 9.70 23.36 6.78
CA VAL A 24 9.98 24.78 6.49
C VAL A 24 11.31 24.95 5.75
N LYS A 25 12.31 24.10 6.02
CA LYS A 25 13.66 24.21 5.46
C LYS A 25 13.84 23.38 4.18
N ALA A 26 12.85 22.56 3.82
CA ALA A 26 12.94 21.62 2.70
C ALA A 26 13.17 22.35 1.37
N PRO A 27 14.23 21.99 0.60
CA PRO A 27 14.34 22.43 -0.78
C PRO A 27 13.24 21.77 -1.62
N VAL A 28 12.50 22.57 -2.40
CA VAL A 28 11.36 22.09 -3.19
C VAL A 28 11.56 22.34 -4.67
N GLY A 29 10.88 21.54 -5.49
CA GLY A 29 10.85 21.68 -6.95
C GLY A 29 9.44 21.39 -7.48
N ASP A 30 9.33 21.03 -8.74
CA ASP A 30 8.12 20.53 -9.38
C ASP A 30 8.20 19.00 -9.51
N ASP A 31 7.51 18.26 -8.61
CA ASP A 31 7.48 16.79 -8.65
C ASP A 31 6.96 16.21 -9.99
N VAL A 32 6.13 16.95 -10.74
CA VAL A 32 5.67 16.49 -12.06
C VAL A 32 6.74 16.62 -13.13
N LEU A 33 7.64 17.60 -13.02
CA LEU A 33 8.85 17.70 -13.85
C LEU A 33 9.98 16.79 -13.34
N GLY A 34 9.81 16.26 -12.12
CA GLY A 34 10.75 15.35 -11.49
C GLY A 34 12.00 16.07 -11.02
N ASP A 35 11.90 17.31 -10.54
CA ASP A 35 13.02 18.09 -10.00
C ASP A 35 12.86 18.48 -8.52
N ASP A 36 11.83 17.98 -7.83
CA ASP A 36 11.69 18.14 -6.36
C ASP A 36 12.70 17.26 -5.59
N PRO A 37 13.72 17.85 -4.95
CA PRO A 37 14.85 17.10 -4.39
C PRO A 37 14.47 16.36 -3.10
N THR A 38 13.67 16.97 -2.23
CA THR A 38 13.23 16.32 -0.98
C THR A 38 12.33 15.13 -1.26
N THR A 39 11.44 15.23 -2.26
CA THR A 39 10.59 14.09 -2.64
C THR A 39 11.41 12.92 -3.16
N LYS A 40 12.43 13.19 -3.98
CA LYS A 40 13.37 12.16 -4.47
C LYS A 40 14.15 11.49 -3.34
N GLU A 41 14.57 12.26 -2.35
CA GLU A 41 15.28 11.73 -1.18
C GLU A 41 14.38 10.79 -0.37
N LEU A 42 13.12 11.19 -0.11
CA LEU A 42 12.14 10.34 0.55
C LEU A 42 11.86 9.06 -0.24
N GLU A 43 11.65 9.16 -1.56
CA GLU A 43 11.41 8.00 -2.42
C GLU A 43 12.61 7.04 -2.42
N LYS A 44 13.84 7.57 -2.45
CA LYS A 44 15.06 6.76 -2.34
C LYS A 44 15.17 6.09 -0.97
N LEU A 45 14.93 6.83 0.11
CA LEU A 45 14.98 6.29 1.47
C LEU A 45 13.95 5.16 1.65
N ALA A 46 12.72 5.37 1.17
CA ALA A 46 11.68 4.35 1.22
C ALA A 46 12.08 3.10 0.44
N ALA A 47 12.71 3.25 -0.74
CA ALA A 47 13.20 2.13 -1.55
C ALA A 47 14.29 1.34 -0.78
N ASP A 48 15.29 2.05 -0.24
CA ASP A 48 16.39 1.46 0.52
C ASP A 48 15.88 0.71 1.78
N MET A 49 14.90 1.28 2.50
CA MET A 49 14.30 0.67 3.69
C MET A 49 13.46 -0.56 3.36
N THR A 50 12.71 -0.54 2.27
CA THR A 50 11.75 -1.60 1.92
C THR A 50 12.31 -2.64 0.94
N ASP A 51 13.54 -2.46 0.47
CA ASP A 51 14.21 -3.33 -0.52
C ASP A 51 13.52 -3.40 -1.89
N PHE A 52 12.71 -2.38 -2.22
CA PHE A 52 12.14 -2.23 -3.56
C PHE A 52 13.04 -1.39 -4.44
N GLU A 53 12.92 -1.56 -5.76
CA GLU A 53 13.76 -0.83 -6.71
C GLU A 53 13.41 0.65 -6.84
N ALA A 54 12.14 1.00 -6.57
CA ALA A 54 11.62 2.35 -6.64
C ALA A 54 10.42 2.55 -5.72
N CYS A 55 10.19 3.80 -5.33
CA CYS A 55 9.03 4.24 -4.59
C CYS A 55 8.41 5.50 -5.20
N LEU A 56 7.16 5.75 -4.84
CA LEU A 56 6.35 6.87 -5.31
C LEU A 56 5.59 7.49 -4.15
N PHE A 57 5.77 8.79 -3.92
CA PHE A 57 4.91 9.53 -2.99
C PHE A 57 3.48 9.69 -3.55
N VAL A 58 2.48 9.42 -2.72
CA VAL A 58 1.06 9.62 -3.04
C VAL A 58 0.34 10.36 -1.90
N PRO A 59 -0.69 11.18 -2.19
CA PRO A 59 -1.42 11.96 -1.18
C PRO A 59 -2.06 11.13 -0.06
N SER A 60 -2.46 9.90 -0.33
CA SER A 60 -3.15 9.03 0.64
C SER A 60 -2.93 7.56 0.35
N GLY A 61 -3.11 6.72 1.38
CA GLY A 61 -3.02 5.26 1.24
C GLY A 61 -4.07 4.70 0.28
N THR A 62 -5.29 5.24 0.29
CA THR A 62 -6.34 4.88 -0.67
C THR A 62 -5.92 5.14 -2.11
N MET A 63 -5.25 6.26 -2.40
CA MET A 63 -4.73 6.49 -3.75
C MET A 63 -3.60 5.50 -4.07
N GLY A 64 -2.72 5.19 -3.12
CA GLY A 64 -1.67 4.19 -3.29
C GLY A 64 -2.23 2.80 -3.65
N ASN A 65 -3.20 2.31 -2.90
CA ASN A 65 -3.91 1.05 -3.16
C ASN A 65 -4.63 1.08 -4.52
N ALA A 66 -5.37 2.15 -4.81
CA ALA A 66 -6.07 2.29 -6.08
C ALA A 66 -5.13 2.29 -7.28
N ILE A 67 -3.98 2.97 -7.19
CA ILE A 67 -2.94 2.93 -8.21
C ILE A 67 -2.38 1.52 -8.36
N ALA A 68 -2.06 0.85 -7.25
CA ALA A 68 -1.48 -0.49 -7.29
C ALA A 68 -2.42 -1.49 -7.98
N VAL A 69 -3.69 -1.51 -7.60
CA VAL A 69 -4.69 -2.36 -8.24
C VAL A 69 -4.84 -1.99 -9.71
N ARG A 70 -4.90 -0.70 -10.06
CA ARG A 70 -5.06 -0.25 -11.44
C ARG A 70 -3.89 -0.65 -12.35
N VAL A 71 -2.68 -0.75 -11.80
CA VAL A 71 -1.47 -1.13 -12.56
C VAL A 71 -1.34 -2.66 -12.67
N TRP A 72 -1.63 -3.40 -11.60
CA TRP A 72 -1.48 -4.86 -11.59
C TRP A 72 -2.64 -5.59 -12.23
N ALA A 73 -3.87 -5.14 -11.99
CA ALA A 73 -5.06 -5.84 -12.43
C ALA A 73 -5.54 -5.33 -13.80
N GLU A 74 -5.84 -6.26 -14.69
CA GLU A 74 -6.42 -5.97 -16.00
C GLU A 74 -7.91 -5.64 -15.86
N GLU A 75 -8.45 -4.76 -16.69
CA GLU A 75 -9.90 -4.46 -16.66
C GLU A 75 -10.73 -5.72 -16.97
N GLY A 76 -11.84 -5.91 -16.27
CA GLY A 76 -12.73 -7.06 -16.45
C GLY A 76 -12.25 -8.35 -15.77
N THR A 77 -11.15 -8.31 -15.01
CA THR A 77 -10.70 -9.42 -14.16
C THR A 77 -11.23 -9.28 -12.73
N GLU A 78 -10.79 -10.19 -11.85
CA GLU A 78 -11.05 -10.10 -10.42
C GLU A 78 -9.77 -10.04 -9.58
N VAL A 79 -9.91 -9.47 -8.39
CA VAL A 79 -8.84 -9.30 -7.40
C VAL A 79 -9.26 -10.00 -6.11
N ILE A 80 -8.41 -10.89 -5.61
CA ILE A 80 -8.62 -11.53 -4.32
C ILE A 80 -8.25 -10.56 -3.21
N VAL A 81 -9.15 -10.39 -2.25
CA VAL A 81 -8.98 -9.57 -1.05
C VAL A 81 -9.49 -10.33 0.17
N GLU A 82 -8.98 -10.01 1.34
CA GLU A 82 -9.59 -10.48 2.59
C GLU A 82 -10.93 -9.74 2.85
N GLU A 83 -11.95 -10.44 3.36
CA GLU A 83 -13.33 -9.93 3.45
C GLU A 83 -13.53 -8.70 4.35
N MET A 84 -12.65 -8.48 5.31
CA MET A 84 -12.60 -7.36 6.24
C MET A 84 -11.49 -6.34 5.88
N SER A 85 -10.78 -6.51 4.76
CA SER A 85 -9.69 -5.61 4.36
C SER A 85 -10.18 -4.19 4.05
N HIS A 86 -9.27 -3.22 4.20
CA HIS A 86 -9.48 -1.81 3.93
C HIS A 86 -9.81 -1.57 2.45
N LEU A 87 -9.11 -2.24 1.53
CA LEU A 87 -9.37 -2.16 0.09
C LEU A 87 -10.83 -2.48 -0.25
N TYR A 88 -11.42 -3.46 0.45
CA TYR A 88 -12.80 -3.88 0.22
C TYR A 88 -13.82 -3.00 0.96
N ASN A 89 -13.57 -2.68 2.24
CA ASN A 89 -14.58 -2.08 3.11
C ASN A 89 -14.49 -0.55 3.26
N SER A 90 -13.32 0.05 3.04
CA SER A 90 -13.03 1.43 3.48
C SER A 90 -12.55 2.36 2.36
N GLU A 91 -12.68 1.95 1.10
CA GLU A 91 -12.18 2.70 -0.05
C GLU A 91 -13.24 2.93 -1.13
N THR A 92 -14.52 3.01 -0.73
CA THR A 92 -15.65 3.41 -1.59
C THR A 92 -15.68 2.68 -2.95
N ALA A 93 -15.53 1.35 -2.91
CA ALA A 93 -15.57 0.48 -4.09
C ALA A 93 -14.58 0.88 -5.22
N HIS A 94 -13.43 1.48 -4.89
CA HIS A 94 -12.44 1.90 -5.88
C HIS A 94 -12.00 0.77 -6.83
N LEU A 95 -11.99 -0.48 -6.36
CA LEU A 95 -11.73 -1.67 -7.18
C LEU A 95 -12.64 -1.72 -8.42
N ALA A 96 -13.94 -1.51 -8.22
CA ALA A 96 -14.91 -1.52 -9.30
C ALA A 96 -14.93 -0.21 -10.09
N VAL A 97 -14.89 0.93 -9.40
CA VAL A 97 -15.09 2.25 -10.04
C VAL A 97 -13.85 2.73 -10.81
N ILE A 98 -12.66 2.53 -10.25
CA ILE A 98 -11.40 3.04 -10.82
C ILE A 98 -10.74 1.98 -11.68
N SER A 99 -10.62 0.76 -11.15
CA SER A 99 -9.86 -0.31 -11.81
C SER A 99 -10.72 -1.21 -12.69
N ARG A 100 -12.05 -1.11 -12.60
CA ARG A 100 -13.00 -1.94 -13.36
C ARG A 100 -12.77 -3.44 -13.16
N VAL A 101 -12.45 -3.81 -11.93
CA VAL A 101 -12.25 -5.19 -11.50
C VAL A 101 -13.26 -5.59 -10.45
N MET A 102 -13.60 -6.87 -10.42
CA MET A 102 -14.46 -7.40 -9.38
C MET A 102 -13.64 -7.79 -8.14
N PRO A 103 -14.04 -7.41 -6.93
CA PRO A 103 -13.47 -8.00 -5.73
C PRO A 103 -13.93 -9.46 -5.59
N ARG A 104 -13.02 -10.33 -5.16
CA ARG A 104 -13.29 -11.66 -4.64
C ARG A 104 -12.89 -11.70 -3.17
N PRO A 105 -13.82 -11.37 -2.25
CA PRO A 105 -13.59 -11.48 -0.82
C PRO A 105 -13.39 -12.94 -0.40
N VAL A 106 -12.37 -13.20 0.40
CA VAL A 106 -12.09 -14.51 0.99
C VAL A 106 -12.04 -14.35 2.51
N LYS A 107 -12.66 -15.31 3.21
CA LYS A 107 -12.64 -15.35 4.67
C LYS A 107 -11.23 -15.59 5.18
N SER A 108 -10.97 -15.13 6.39
CA SER A 108 -9.68 -15.32 7.03
C SER A 108 -9.81 -15.74 8.48
N ASN A 109 -8.72 -16.28 9.02
CA ASN A 109 -8.52 -16.37 10.46
C ASN A 109 -7.71 -15.16 10.92
N ARG A 110 -8.40 -14.14 11.44
CA ARG A 110 -7.77 -12.91 11.96
C ARG A 110 -6.89 -12.18 10.94
N GLY A 111 -7.33 -12.10 9.69
CA GLY A 111 -6.63 -11.42 8.59
C GLY A 111 -5.70 -12.35 7.79
N MET A 112 -5.51 -13.59 8.24
CA MET A 112 -4.75 -14.61 7.51
C MET A 112 -5.70 -15.52 6.72
N ILE A 113 -5.75 -15.32 5.40
CA ILE A 113 -6.47 -16.21 4.48
C ILE A 113 -5.74 -17.56 4.48
N ASP A 114 -6.45 -18.67 4.68
CA ASP A 114 -5.83 -19.98 4.57
C ASP A 114 -5.25 -20.18 3.15
N PRO A 115 -3.98 -20.60 2.99
CA PRO A 115 -3.37 -20.76 1.66
C PRO A 115 -4.15 -21.70 0.73
N GLU A 116 -4.87 -22.68 1.28
CA GLU A 116 -5.71 -23.57 0.49
C GLU A 116 -7.04 -22.92 0.09
N ASP A 117 -7.63 -22.08 0.96
CA ASP A 117 -8.79 -21.27 0.59
C ASP A 117 -8.43 -20.21 -0.45
N LEU A 118 -7.22 -19.64 -0.37
CA LEU A 118 -6.66 -18.79 -1.42
C LEU A 118 -6.56 -19.56 -2.74
N ARG A 119 -5.94 -20.75 -2.74
CA ARG A 119 -5.79 -21.58 -3.94
C ARG A 119 -7.13 -21.92 -4.58
N LYS A 120 -8.13 -22.31 -3.79
CA LYS A 120 -9.50 -22.60 -4.27
C LYS A 120 -10.23 -21.37 -4.80
N SER A 121 -9.83 -20.18 -4.36
CA SER A 121 -10.43 -18.91 -4.77
C SER A 121 -9.89 -18.41 -6.11
N ILE A 122 -8.72 -18.87 -6.54
CA ILE A 122 -8.12 -18.48 -7.83
C ILE A 122 -8.94 -19.05 -8.98
N ARG A 123 -9.27 -18.20 -9.96
CA ARG A 123 -10.03 -18.56 -11.15
C ARG A 123 -9.22 -18.32 -12.42
N PHE A 124 -9.28 -19.30 -13.33
CA PHE A 124 -8.82 -19.14 -14.70
C PHE A 124 -9.91 -18.50 -15.56
N GLN A 125 -9.50 -17.85 -16.66
CA GLN A 125 -10.42 -17.25 -17.61
C GLN A 125 -11.30 -18.33 -18.25
N THR A 126 -12.61 -18.10 -18.28
CA THR A 126 -13.57 -18.91 -19.06
C THR A 126 -14.62 -17.98 -19.66
N GLU A 127 -15.47 -18.47 -20.57
CA GLU A 127 -16.59 -17.68 -21.11
C GLU A 127 -17.58 -17.20 -20.03
N HIS A 128 -17.59 -17.84 -18.85
CA HIS A 128 -18.53 -17.56 -17.77
C HIS A 128 -17.91 -16.86 -16.55
N ARG A 129 -16.58 -16.75 -16.46
CA ARG A 129 -15.90 -16.29 -15.25
C ARG A 129 -14.72 -15.39 -15.58
N ALA A 130 -14.63 -14.28 -14.87
CA ALA A 130 -13.43 -13.43 -14.83
C ALA A 130 -12.25 -14.20 -14.22
N ARG A 131 -11.08 -14.11 -14.85
CA ARG A 131 -9.83 -14.63 -14.28
C ARG A 131 -9.38 -13.81 -13.08
N THR A 132 -8.74 -14.44 -12.11
CA THR A 132 -8.00 -13.74 -11.06
C THR A 132 -6.74 -13.11 -11.66
N SER A 133 -6.44 -11.86 -11.30
CA SER A 133 -5.24 -11.16 -11.79
C SER A 133 -4.36 -10.56 -10.70
N LEU A 134 -4.81 -10.54 -9.44
CA LEU A 134 -4.07 -9.94 -8.33
C LEU A 134 -4.56 -10.54 -7.00
N VAL A 135 -3.63 -10.71 -6.06
CA VAL A 135 -3.92 -10.99 -4.65
C VAL A 135 -3.52 -9.75 -3.84
N CYS A 136 -4.44 -9.24 -3.02
CA CYS A 136 -4.19 -8.13 -2.11
C CYS A 136 -4.26 -8.60 -0.66
N LEU A 137 -3.26 -8.21 0.14
CA LEU A 137 -3.15 -8.49 1.57
C LEU A 137 -3.12 -7.18 2.37
N GLU A 138 -3.35 -7.27 3.69
CA GLU A 138 -3.27 -6.12 4.61
C GLU A 138 -2.41 -6.47 5.83
N ASN A 139 -1.38 -5.65 6.15
CA ASN A 139 -0.51 -5.86 7.31
C ASN A 139 0.06 -4.56 7.91
N THR A 140 -0.21 -4.20 9.16
CA THR A 140 -1.11 -4.89 10.10
C THR A 140 -2.56 -4.82 9.65
N HIS A 141 -3.36 -5.82 10.03
CA HIS A 141 -4.76 -5.89 9.65
C HIS A 141 -5.64 -5.14 10.65
N ASN A 142 -6.28 -4.07 10.18
CA ASN A 142 -7.00 -3.09 11.00
C ASN A 142 -8.27 -3.64 11.64
N TYR A 143 -9.16 -4.23 10.84
CA TYR A 143 -10.43 -4.79 11.35
C TYR A 143 -10.23 -5.96 12.31
N TRP A 144 -9.06 -6.60 12.28
CA TRP A 144 -8.65 -7.65 13.23
C TRP A 144 -7.84 -7.11 14.42
N GLY A 145 -7.96 -5.81 14.71
CA GLY A 145 -7.37 -5.16 15.89
C GLY A 145 -5.89 -4.83 15.74
N GLY A 146 -5.44 -4.52 14.52
CA GLY A 146 -4.03 -4.25 14.23
C GLY A 146 -3.17 -5.51 14.27
N LYS A 147 -3.74 -6.67 13.89
CA LYS A 147 -3.03 -7.95 13.88
C LYS A 147 -1.81 -7.88 12.95
N ALA A 148 -0.63 -8.11 13.49
CA ALA A 148 0.59 -8.30 12.71
C ALA A 148 0.59 -9.71 12.09
N LEU A 149 0.66 -9.76 10.76
CA LEU A 149 0.80 -11.00 10.02
C LEU A 149 2.29 -11.31 9.87
N PRO A 150 2.76 -12.50 10.24
CA PRO A 150 4.19 -12.83 10.21
C PRO A 150 4.73 -12.97 8.77
N PRO A 151 6.03 -12.70 8.52
CA PRO A 151 6.64 -12.90 7.20
C PRO A 151 6.42 -14.30 6.62
N GLU A 152 6.44 -15.31 7.47
CA GLU A 152 6.24 -16.72 7.10
C GLU A 152 4.86 -16.94 6.44
N TYR A 153 3.83 -16.23 6.89
CA TYR A 153 2.52 -16.27 6.25
C TYR A 153 2.52 -15.59 4.88
N LEU A 154 3.21 -14.45 4.75
CA LEU A 154 3.35 -13.79 3.44
C LEU A 154 4.11 -14.69 2.45
N GLU A 155 5.09 -15.46 2.93
CA GLU A 155 5.79 -16.46 2.14
C GLU A 155 4.84 -17.55 1.61
N GLU A 156 3.98 -18.09 2.47
CA GLU A 156 2.98 -19.10 2.08
C GLU A 156 2.02 -18.57 1.01
N VAL A 157 1.47 -17.36 1.20
CA VAL A 157 0.61 -16.72 0.20
C VAL A 157 1.37 -16.46 -1.10
N SER A 158 2.61 -15.96 -1.01
CA SER A 158 3.48 -15.71 -2.17
C SER A 158 3.73 -16.97 -3.00
N LYS A 159 3.92 -18.13 -2.34
CA LYS A 159 4.08 -19.42 -3.03
C LYS A 159 2.83 -19.77 -3.86
N VAL A 160 1.64 -19.68 -3.26
CA VAL A 160 0.36 -19.93 -3.96
C VAL A 160 0.18 -18.98 -5.14
N ALA A 161 0.47 -17.70 -4.96
CA ALA A 161 0.34 -16.69 -6.01
C ALA A 161 1.31 -16.94 -7.17
N LYS A 162 2.57 -17.29 -6.87
CA LYS A 162 3.59 -17.62 -7.87
C LYS A 162 3.27 -18.87 -8.69
N GLU A 163 2.69 -19.90 -8.08
CA GLU A 163 2.18 -21.09 -8.79
C GLU A 163 1.19 -20.72 -9.91
N HIS A 164 0.49 -19.59 -9.76
CA HIS A 164 -0.54 -19.12 -10.68
C HIS A 164 -0.14 -17.85 -11.46
N ASN A 165 1.13 -17.42 -11.37
CA ASN A 165 1.63 -16.18 -11.97
C ASN A 165 0.83 -14.92 -11.58
N LEU A 166 0.40 -14.85 -10.33
CA LEU A 166 -0.34 -13.71 -9.80
C LEU A 166 0.60 -12.79 -9.00
N PRO A 167 0.57 -11.47 -9.24
CA PRO A 167 1.22 -10.52 -8.37
C PRO A 167 0.53 -10.47 -7.00
N VAL A 168 1.29 -10.09 -5.98
CA VAL A 168 0.83 -9.83 -4.61
C VAL A 168 1.08 -8.37 -4.26
N HIS A 169 0.00 -7.65 -3.92
CA HIS A 169 0.07 -6.30 -3.37
C HIS A 169 -0.20 -6.33 -1.86
N LEU A 170 0.62 -5.61 -1.09
CA LEU A 170 0.45 -5.46 0.35
C LEU A 170 -0.02 -4.04 0.69
N ASP A 171 -1.24 -3.91 1.22
CA ASP A 171 -1.63 -2.76 2.03
C ASP A 171 -0.89 -2.85 3.37
N GLY A 172 0.27 -2.22 3.39
CA GLY A 172 1.13 -2.09 4.54
C GLY A 172 0.95 -0.76 5.24
N ALA A 173 -0.27 -0.20 5.31
CA ALA A 173 -0.53 1.09 5.97
C ALA A 173 0.14 1.24 7.34
N ARG A 174 0.36 0.13 8.05
CA ARG A 174 1.06 0.04 9.34
C ARG A 174 2.14 -1.05 9.36
N ILE A 175 2.83 -1.28 8.24
CA ILE A 175 3.82 -2.36 8.14
C ILE A 175 4.95 -2.23 9.16
N PHE A 176 5.38 -1.00 9.47
CA PHE A 176 6.41 -0.76 10.49
C PHE A 176 5.94 -1.12 11.90
N ASN A 177 4.65 -1.02 12.22
CA ASN A 177 4.11 -1.55 13.47
C ASN A 177 4.24 -3.07 13.54
N ALA A 178 4.00 -3.77 12.43
CA ALA A 178 4.17 -5.23 12.35
C ALA A 178 5.65 -5.61 12.55
N ALA A 179 6.55 -4.93 11.84
CA ALA A 179 8.00 -5.16 11.92
C ALA A 179 8.53 -4.96 13.36
N ILE A 180 8.15 -3.85 14.01
CA ILE A 180 8.55 -3.55 15.40
C ILE A 180 7.97 -4.60 16.36
N PHE A 181 6.67 -4.91 16.24
CA PHE A 181 6.00 -5.86 17.15
C PHE A 181 6.60 -7.27 17.06
N LEU A 182 6.88 -7.73 15.84
CA LEU A 182 7.45 -9.06 15.59
C LEU A 182 8.98 -9.08 15.71
N LYS A 183 9.63 -7.94 15.92
CA LYS A 183 11.09 -7.77 15.98
C LYS A 183 11.77 -8.32 14.72
N ARG A 184 11.21 -7.97 13.57
CA ARG A 184 11.69 -8.35 12.24
C ARG A 184 12.06 -7.11 11.45
N ASP A 185 13.00 -7.26 10.52
CA ASP A 185 13.24 -6.20 9.54
C ASP A 185 12.04 -6.11 8.57
N VAL A 186 11.66 -4.92 8.13
CA VAL A 186 10.57 -4.75 7.16
C VAL A 186 10.85 -5.51 5.85
N LYS A 187 12.13 -5.67 5.50
CA LYS A 187 12.58 -6.43 4.33
C LYS A 187 12.21 -7.91 4.37
N GLU A 188 12.02 -8.46 5.58
CA GLU A 188 11.56 -9.85 5.72
C GLU A 188 10.13 -10.02 5.22
N PHE A 189 9.30 -8.97 5.25
CA PHE A 189 7.94 -8.98 4.72
C PHE A 189 7.92 -8.67 3.22
N THR A 190 8.65 -7.65 2.80
CA THR A 190 8.57 -7.12 1.42
C THR A 190 9.13 -8.06 0.37
N LYS A 191 10.12 -8.91 0.71
CA LYS A 191 10.66 -9.93 -0.20
C LYS A 191 9.61 -10.95 -0.70
N HIS A 192 8.43 -11.01 -0.09
CA HIS A 192 7.36 -11.93 -0.43
C HIS A 192 6.24 -11.29 -1.28
N VAL A 193 6.29 -9.99 -1.56
CA VAL A 193 5.24 -9.26 -2.30
C VAL A 193 5.83 -8.43 -3.43
N ASP A 194 5.05 -8.19 -4.48
CA ASP A 194 5.49 -7.47 -5.68
C ASP A 194 5.35 -5.95 -5.55
N SER A 195 4.51 -5.50 -4.63
CA SER A 195 4.37 -4.09 -4.31
C SER A 195 3.84 -3.88 -2.89
N LEU A 196 4.16 -2.72 -2.31
CA LEU A 196 3.76 -2.32 -0.98
C LEU A 196 3.20 -0.91 -1.02
N MET A 197 2.07 -0.67 -0.36
CA MET A 197 1.67 0.68 0.05
C MET A 197 1.88 0.82 1.55
N PHE A 198 2.52 1.89 2.03
CA PHE A 198 2.55 2.20 3.46
C PHE A 198 2.25 3.66 3.74
N CYS A 199 1.63 3.94 4.90
CA CYS A 199 1.21 5.30 5.25
C CYS A 199 2.26 6.02 6.09
N LEU A 200 2.53 7.28 5.73
CA LEU A 200 3.31 8.21 6.54
C LEU A 200 2.41 8.93 7.56
N SER A 201 1.14 9.16 7.20
CA SER A 201 0.19 9.96 7.98
C SER A 201 -0.63 9.18 9.02
N LYS A 202 0.04 8.26 9.72
CA LYS A 202 -0.53 7.45 10.80
C LYS A 202 0.41 7.46 12.01
N GLY A 203 0.86 6.28 12.47
CA GLY A 203 1.86 6.16 13.53
C GLY A 203 3.20 6.85 13.24
N LEU A 204 3.54 7.09 11.96
CA LEU A 204 4.73 7.85 11.54
C LEU A 204 4.55 9.38 11.59
N SER A 205 3.35 9.87 11.94
CA SER A 205 3.06 11.26 12.30
C SER A 205 3.25 12.35 11.23
N CYS A 206 3.54 11.98 9.98
CA CYS A 206 3.55 12.91 8.84
C CYS A 206 2.14 13.50 8.65
N PRO A 207 1.97 14.79 8.27
CA PRO A 207 0.63 15.37 8.16
C PRO A 207 -0.18 14.78 7.00
N VAL A 208 0.46 14.39 5.91
CA VAL A 208 -0.17 13.88 4.68
C VAL A 208 0.76 12.88 4.03
N GLY A 209 0.20 11.84 3.42
CA GLY A 209 0.92 11.07 2.41
C GLY A 209 1.15 9.62 2.77
N SER A 210 1.52 8.89 1.74
CA SER A 210 1.83 7.47 1.76
C SER A 210 2.85 7.19 0.66
N MET A 211 3.51 6.05 0.75
CA MET A 211 4.47 5.58 -0.23
C MET A 211 3.90 4.35 -0.93
N LEU A 212 4.07 4.30 -2.24
CA LEU A 212 3.85 3.10 -3.05
C LEU A 212 5.21 2.60 -3.54
N CYS A 213 5.54 1.35 -3.26
CA CYS A 213 6.83 0.72 -3.56
C CYS A 213 6.64 -0.45 -4.52
N GLY A 214 7.62 -0.70 -5.38
CA GLY A 214 7.62 -1.83 -6.31
C GLY A 214 8.84 -1.82 -7.23
N SER A 215 8.79 -2.59 -8.31
CA SER A 215 9.80 -2.51 -9.38
C SER A 215 9.79 -1.15 -10.08
N LYS A 216 10.88 -0.79 -10.76
CA LYS A 216 10.95 0.45 -11.55
C LYS A 216 9.85 0.53 -12.59
N ASP A 217 9.59 -0.56 -13.30
CA ASP A 217 8.55 -0.66 -14.33
C ASP A 217 7.15 -0.46 -13.75
N PHE A 218 6.89 -1.03 -12.57
CA PHE A 218 5.63 -0.83 -11.86
C PHE A 218 5.46 0.64 -11.45
N ILE A 219 6.50 1.26 -10.88
CA ILE A 219 6.45 2.65 -10.42
C ILE A 219 6.32 3.64 -11.60
N GLU A 220 6.93 3.37 -12.75
CA GLU A 220 6.74 4.21 -13.94
C GLU A 220 5.27 4.23 -14.38
N LYS A 221 4.62 3.05 -14.43
CA LYS A 221 3.18 2.95 -14.71
C LYS A 221 2.35 3.63 -13.62
N ALA A 222 2.73 3.43 -12.36
CA ALA A 222 2.06 4.05 -11.21
C ALA A 222 2.08 5.58 -11.27
N ARG A 223 3.18 6.21 -11.72
CA ARG A 223 3.25 7.67 -11.91
C ARG A 223 2.22 8.17 -12.92
N ARG A 224 1.98 7.42 -14.00
CA ARG A 224 0.95 7.76 -15.01
C ARG A 224 -0.46 7.67 -14.43
N VAL A 225 -0.75 6.62 -13.65
CA VAL A 225 -2.05 6.48 -12.96
C VAL A 225 -2.22 7.55 -11.88
N ARG A 226 -1.18 7.85 -11.09
CA ARG A 226 -1.17 8.96 -10.12
C ARG A 226 -1.53 10.27 -10.79
N LYS A 227 -0.99 10.54 -11.99
CA LYS A 227 -1.32 11.73 -12.77
C LYS A 227 -2.79 11.75 -13.20
N MET A 228 -3.32 10.61 -13.66
CA MET A 228 -4.73 10.45 -14.06
C MET A 228 -5.70 10.70 -12.90
N LEU A 229 -5.36 10.22 -11.70
CA LEU A 229 -6.17 10.38 -10.49
C LEU A 229 -5.97 11.73 -9.79
N GLY A 230 -5.17 12.65 -10.36
CA GLY A 230 -4.94 13.98 -9.79
C GLY A 230 -3.94 14.03 -8.63
N GLY A 231 -3.20 12.95 -8.35
CA GLY A 231 -2.19 12.91 -7.28
C GLY A 231 -0.82 13.48 -7.65
N GLY A 232 -0.62 13.89 -8.91
CA GLY A 232 0.62 14.52 -9.38
C GLY A 232 0.73 15.99 -8.95
N MET A 233 1.17 16.21 -7.72
CA MET A 233 1.34 17.52 -7.08
C MET A 233 2.59 18.27 -7.60
N ARG A 234 2.87 19.46 -7.06
CA ARG A 234 4.03 20.30 -7.46
C ARG A 234 5.10 20.30 -6.38
N GLN A 235 5.21 21.36 -5.60
CA GLN A 235 6.16 21.52 -4.50
C GLN A 235 5.79 20.63 -3.30
N VAL A 236 5.76 19.31 -3.53
CA VAL A 236 5.38 18.31 -2.53
C VAL A 236 6.52 18.01 -1.56
N GLY A 237 7.74 18.48 -1.84
CA GLY A 237 8.88 18.40 -0.92
C GLY A 237 8.58 18.92 0.49
N VAL A 238 7.68 19.90 0.64
CA VAL A 238 7.21 20.37 1.96
C VAL A 238 6.53 19.25 2.76
N LEU A 239 5.79 18.36 2.10
CA LEU A 239 5.12 17.22 2.74
C LEU A 239 6.05 16.00 2.86
N ALA A 240 7.06 15.90 2.00
CA ALA A 240 8.01 14.79 1.95
C ALA A 240 9.22 14.92 2.90
N ALA A 241 9.38 16.09 3.54
CA ALA A 241 10.49 16.44 4.43
C ALA A 241 10.48 15.77 5.80
#